data_AF-A0A0N0NHM1-F1
#
_entry.id   AF-A0A0N0NHM1-F1
#
_cell.length_a   1.000
_cell.length_b   1.000
_cell.length_c   1.000
_cell.angle_alpha   90.00
_cell.angle_beta   90.00
_cell.angle_gamma   90.00
#
_symmetry.space_group_name_H-M   'P 1'
#
loop_
_entity.id
_entity.type
_entity.pdbx_description
1 polymer ?
#
loop_
_entity_poly.entity_id
_entity_poly.type
_entity_poly.pdbx_seq_one_letter_code
_entity_poly.pdbx_strand_id
1 'polypeptide(L)'
;MTLEDLVESKWLNITSANDLLAATSRRDKRVVAIKDASLGLSVLPIPAIADSTANRYVGVRINLSAEDTIFVLAPTNYEIYRKGGTRDIFNAMWAEVQSGSIPLTRKPAKQDRKKKIGLKTAQFNATYGVPYSIARAAYASGEAIELETAPQVLEDLIANFVPVVEAATGQKTSFNSNLLLGYYPKMHMGYHQDNEPHIKGNIIASVSLGASAIMSFAEPKEHASDRSSKAAFSYPLAGTGGGMIQMGPGVNVDWWHKSECVGLARFVDTLRGLDESMVEGGGEREEGATEEEAKSGNEAE
;
A
#
# COMPACT_ATOMS: atom_id res chain seq x y z
N MET A 1 -10.00 -25.76 10.67
CA MET A 1 -8.92 -24.99 10.04
C MET A 1 -8.39 -24.07 11.12
N THR A 2 -7.18 -24.34 11.60
CA THR A 2 -6.59 -23.63 12.74
C THR A 2 -5.85 -22.37 12.24
N LEU A 3 -5.54 -21.46 13.16
CA LEU A 3 -4.73 -20.28 12.87
C LEU A 3 -3.31 -20.65 12.37
N GLU A 4 -2.84 -21.85 12.72
CA GLU A 4 -1.58 -22.43 12.28
C GLU A 4 -1.62 -22.79 10.78
N ASP A 5 -2.74 -23.31 10.28
CA ASP A 5 -2.95 -23.59 8.85
C ASP A 5 -2.91 -22.31 7.98
N LEU A 6 -3.21 -21.14 8.56
CA LEU A 6 -3.18 -19.83 7.89
C LEU A 6 -1.77 -19.24 7.74
N VAL A 7 -0.86 -19.62 8.64
CA VAL A 7 0.49 -19.06 8.74
C VAL A 7 1.49 -19.91 7.94
N GLU A 8 1.30 -21.23 7.84
CA GLU A 8 2.21 -22.19 7.18
C GLU A 8 2.18 -22.20 5.64
N SER A 9 2.20 -21.02 5.01
CA SER A 9 2.65 -20.95 3.62
C SER A 9 4.19 -21.04 3.61
N LYS A 10 4.78 -21.87 2.74
CA LYS A 10 6.23 -22.16 2.58
C LYS A 10 7.16 -20.93 2.34
N TRP A 11 6.64 -19.72 2.55
CA TRP A 11 7.30 -18.42 2.44
C TRP A 11 7.99 -17.96 3.74
N LEU A 12 7.75 -18.66 4.86
CA LEU A 12 8.19 -18.27 6.21
C LEU A 12 9.70 -18.36 6.50
N ASN A 13 10.53 -18.83 5.57
CA ASN A 13 11.98 -18.99 5.81
C ASN A 13 12.81 -17.89 5.13
N ILE A 14 12.31 -16.66 5.07
CA ILE A 14 13.15 -15.51 4.73
C ILE A 14 13.76 -14.98 6.03
N THR A 15 14.92 -15.51 6.39
CA THR A 15 15.64 -15.15 7.63
C THR A 15 16.77 -14.16 7.41
N SER A 16 17.10 -13.89 6.14
CA SER A 16 18.19 -13.02 5.74
C SER A 16 17.89 -12.30 4.43
N ALA A 17 18.62 -11.22 4.16
CA ALA A 17 18.61 -10.56 2.85
C ALA A 17 18.98 -11.54 1.71
N ASN A 18 19.85 -12.51 2.00
CA ASN A 18 20.22 -13.57 1.07
C ASN A 18 19.07 -14.55 0.80
N ASP A 19 18.20 -14.83 1.76
CA ASP A 19 17.01 -15.67 1.52
C ASP A 19 16.00 -14.92 0.65
N LEU A 20 15.87 -13.61 0.84
CA LEU A 20 15.03 -12.77 -0.02
C LEU A 20 15.60 -12.75 -1.46
N LEU A 21 16.90 -12.54 -1.62
CA LEU A 21 17.63 -12.62 -2.90
C LEU A 21 17.63 -14.03 -3.53
N ALA A 22 17.67 -15.08 -2.71
CA ALA A 22 17.59 -16.46 -3.17
C ALA A 22 16.17 -16.78 -3.66
N ALA A 23 15.16 -16.22 -3.00
CA ALA A 23 13.78 -16.26 -3.47
C ALA A 23 13.65 -15.50 -4.81
N THR A 24 14.34 -14.36 -4.99
CA THR A 24 14.34 -13.60 -6.25
C THR A 24 15.09 -14.27 -7.41
N SER A 25 16.04 -15.17 -7.14
CA SER A 25 16.92 -15.78 -8.16
C SER A 25 16.50 -17.19 -8.60
N ARG A 26 15.60 -17.86 -7.88
CA ARG A 26 15.04 -19.13 -8.32
C ARG A 26 14.07 -18.87 -9.48
N ARG A 27 14.26 -19.59 -10.60
CA ARG A 27 13.37 -19.64 -11.79
C ARG A 27 11.93 -20.13 -11.51
N ASP A 28 11.42 -20.02 -10.28
CA ASP A 28 9.98 -20.10 -10.06
C ASP A 28 9.41 -18.77 -10.56
N LYS A 29 8.60 -18.80 -11.62
CA LYS A 29 8.08 -17.64 -12.37
C LYS A 29 7.21 -16.67 -11.55
N ARG A 30 7.25 -16.74 -10.22
CA ARG A 30 6.36 -16.12 -9.24
C ARG A 30 7.07 -15.26 -8.21
N VAL A 31 8.40 -15.15 -8.25
CA VAL A 31 9.18 -14.43 -7.23
C VAL A 31 10.18 -13.50 -7.91
N VAL A 32 9.97 -12.21 -7.72
CA VAL A 32 10.80 -11.08 -8.19
C VAL A 32 11.42 -11.26 -9.57
N ALA A 33 10.58 -11.11 -10.60
CA ALA A 33 11.06 -10.87 -11.95
C ALA A 33 11.41 -9.38 -12.09
N ILE A 34 12.65 -9.00 -11.78
CA ILE A 34 13.22 -7.74 -12.28
C ILE A 34 13.48 -7.98 -13.76
N LYS A 35 12.71 -7.33 -14.63
CA LYS A 35 12.90 -7.46 -16.08
C LYS A 35 13.82 -6.40 -16.66
N ASP A 36 13.98 -5.28 -15.99
CA ASP A 36 14.83 -4.19 -16.43
C ASP A 36 16.07 -4.05 -15.53
N ALA A 37 17.24 -4.39 -16.08
CA ALA A 37 18.53 -4.26 -15.41
C ALA A 37 19.06 -2.82 -15.40
N SER A 38 18.40 -1.88 -16.10
CA SER A 38 18.73 -0.45 -16.06
C SER A 38 18.19 0.25 -14.82
N LEU A 39 17.22 -0.35 -14.12
CA LEU A 39 16.84 0.07 -12.78
C LEU A 39 18.02 -0.21 -11.84
N GLY A 40 18.51 0.85 -11.18
CA GLY A 40 19.61 0.81 -10.22
C GLY A 40 19.27 0.05 -8.95
N LEU A 41 18.99 -1.25 -9.09
CA LEU A 41 18.63 -2.16 -8.02
C LEU A 41 19.88 -2.48 -7.21
N SER A 42 20.10 -1.70 -6.17
CA SER A 42 21.01 -2.08 -5.11
C SER A 42 20.18 -2.73 -4.00
N VAL A 43 20.22 -4.06 -3.96
CA VAL A 43 19.73 -4.80 -2.79
C VAL A 43 20.75 -4.61 -1.67
N LEU A 44 20.62 -3.48 -1.00
CA LEU A 44 21.37 -3.19 0.20
C LEU A 44 20.55 -3.72 1.36
N PRO A 45 21.13 -4.54 2.26
CA PRO A 45 20.51 -4.74 3.56
C PRO A 45 20.30 -3.34 4.13
N ILE A 46 19.05 -3.04 4.55
CA ILE A 46 18.77 -1.77 5.20
C ILE A 46 19.75 -1.68 6.37
N PRO A 47 20.68 -0.71 6.36
CA PRO A 47 21.77 -0.65 7.32
C PRO A 47 21.14 -0.81 8.69
N ALA A 48 21.61 -1.85 9.40
CA ALA A 48 20.98 -2.39 10.61
C ALA A 48 20.30 -1.26 11.36
N ILE A 49 18.97 -1.27 11.33
CA ILE A 49 18.12 -0.28 11.99
C ILE A 49 18.74 -0.04 13.38
N ALA A 50 19.43 1.09 13.60
CA ALA A 50 20.52 1.14 14.58
C ALA A 50 20.07 1.25 16.05
N ASP A 51 18.81 0.94 16.33
CA ASP A 51 18.14 1.14 17.61
C ASP A 51 17.44 -0.16 18.09
N SER A 52 16.64 -0.12 19.15
CA SER A 52 15.78 -1.20 19.67
C SER A 52 14.92 -1.93 18.62
N THR A 53 14.80 -1.36 17.43
CA THR A 53 14.13 -1.91 16.25
C THR A 53 15.04 -2.77 15.34
N ALA A 54 16.36 -2.84 15.59
CA ALA A 54 17.40 -3.55 14.82
C ALA A 54 17.07 -4.99 14.48
N ASN A 55 16.36 -5.66 15.39
CA ASN A 55 16.06 -7.08 15.30
C ASN A 55 14.62 -7.36 14.89
N ARG A 56 13.83 -6.33 14.56
CA ARG A 56 12.40 -6.50 14.24
C ARG A 56 12.17 -6.77 12.75
N TYR A 57 12.99 -6.21 11.87
CA TYR A 57 12.82 -6.33 10.42
C TYR A 57 14.14 -6.56 9.71
N VAL A 58 14.07 -7.36 8.65
CA VAL A 58 15.08 -7.39 7.58
C VAL A 58 14.45 -6.84 6.32
N GLY A 59 15.23 -6.23 5.44
CA GLY A 59 14.64 -5.66 4.25
C GLY A 59 15.63 -5.32 3.17
N VAL A 60 15.06 -4.94 2.03
CA VAL A 60 15.79 -4.54 0.84
C VAL A 60 15.32 -3.20 0.36
N ARG A 61 16.26 -2.44 -0.18
CA ARG A 61 16.03 -1.16 -0.84
C ARG A 61 15.98 -1.38 -2.35
N ILE A 62 15.08 -0.70 -3.04
CA ILE A 62 14.95 -0.69 -4.51
C ILE A 62 14.99 0.77 -4.92
N ASN A 63 16.03 1.22 -5.63
CA ASN A 63 16.07 2.58 -6.15
C ASN A 63 15.47 2.58 -7.56
N LEU A 64 14.47 3.43 -7.76
CA LEU A 64 13.85 3.68 -9.06
C LEU A 64 14.51 4.87 -9.76
N SER A 65 14.99 5.83 -8.96
CA SER A 65 15.77 7.00 -9.41
C SER A 65 16.75 7.42 -8.30
N ALA A 66 17.38 8.59 -8.43
CA ALA A 66 18.22 9.17 -7.38
C ALA A 66 17.43 9.57 -6.12
N GLU A 67 16.15 9.93 -6.30
CA GLU A 67 15.27 10.42 -5.23
C GLU A 67 14.15 9.43 -4.88
N ASP A 68 13.89 8.47 -5.76
CA ASP A 68 12.79 7.51 -5.64
C ASP A 68 13.29 6.13 -5.20
N THR A 69 12.74 5.67 -4.08
CA THR A 69 13.14 4.46 -3.39
C THR A 69 11.92 3.71 -2.88
N ILE A 70 11.91 2.39 -3.02
CA ILE A 70 10.99 1.49 -2.32
C ILE A 70 11.80 0.66 -1.33
N PHE A 71 11.33 0.58 -0.09
CA PHE A 71 11.81 -0.39 0.89
C PHE A 71 10.81 -1.52 1.01
N VAL A 72 11.30 -2.75 0.98
CA VAL A 72 10.53 -3.97 1.22
C VAL A 72 11.03 -4.61 2.49
N LEU A 73 10.16 -4.72 3.49
CA LEU A 73 10.49 -5.18 4.83
C LEU A 73 9.83 -6.54 5.08
N ALA A 74 10.60 -7.48 5.59
CA ALA A 74 10.13 -8.74 6.13
C ALA A 74 10.34 -8.73 7.66
N PRO A 75 9.31 -9.05 8.45
CA PRO A 75 9.43 -9.12 9.90
C PRO A 75 10.28 -10.34 10.29
N THR A 76 11.07 -10.20 11.36
CA THR A 76 11.78 -11.34 11.95
C THR A 76 10.85 -12.19 12.81
N ASN A 77 11.28 -13.39 13.19
CA ASN A 77 10.56 -14.20 14.18
C ASN A 77 10.34 -13.44 15.51
N TYR A 78 11.28 -12.59 15.90
CA TYR A 78 11.11 -11.76 17.09
C TYR A 78 9.92 -10.81 16.94
N GLU A 79 9.81 -10.09 15.80
CA GLU A 79 8.69 -9.19 15.56
C GLU A 79 7.35 -9.91 15.45
N ILE A 80 7.34 -11.10 14.86
CA ILE A 80 6.12 -11.91 14.71
C ILE A 80 5.62 -12.39 16.08
N TYR A 81 6.51 -12.93 16.91
CA TYR A 81 6.12 -13.70 18.10
C TYR A 81 6.32 -12.97 19.44
N ARG A 82 6.94 -11.80 19.48
CA ARG A 82 7.01 -11.01 20.71
C ARG A 82 5.60 -10.59 21.15
N LYS A 83 5.43 -10.34 22.45
CA LYS A 83 4.20 -9.76 22.98
C LYS A 83 3.93 -8.40 22.31
N GLY A 84 2.71 -8.21 21.81
CA GLY A 84 2.33 -7.03 21.03
C GLY A 84 3.01 -6.96 19.66
N GLY A 85 3.54 -8.08 19.17
CA GLY A 85 4.10 -8.23 17.82
C GLY A 85 3.02 -8.38 16.75
N THR A 86 3.44 -8.62 15.51
CA THR A 86 2.53 -8.60 14.35
C THR A 86 1.50 -9.73 14.38
N ARG A 87 1.79 -10.86 15.04
CA ARG A 87 0.80 -11.94 15.26
C ARG A 87 -0.30 -11.52 16.24
N ASP A 88 0.07 -10.91 17.35
CA ASP A 88 -0.89 -10.44 18.36
C ASP A 88 -1.81 -9.37 17.77
N ILE A 89 -1.22 -8.41 17.02
CA ILE A 89 -1.97 -7.37 16.33
C ILE A 89 -2.90 -7.97 15.27
N PHE A 90 -2.43 -8.94 14.47
CA PHE A 90 -3.31 -9.61 13.50
C PHE A 90 -4.53 -10.26 14.18
N ASN A 91 -4.33 -10.95 15.30
CA ASN A 91 -5.42 -11.59 16.03
C ASN A 91 -6.44 -10.57 16.56
N ALA A 92 -5.95 -9.47 17.15
CA ALA A 92 -6.79 -8.38 17.62
C ALA A 92 -7.54 -7.73 16.45
N MET A 93 -6.86 -7.43 15.35
CA MET A 93 -7.43 -6.83 14.14
C MET A 93 -8.54 -7.71 13.57
N TRP A 94 -8.29 -9.02 13.48
CA TRP A 94 -9.27 -9.98 13.02
C TRP A 94 -10.50 -10.02 13.93
N ALA A 95 -10.31 -10.00 15.25
CA ALA A 95 -11.41 -9.96 16.21
C ALA A 95 -12.26 -8.68 16.07
N GLU A 96 -11.64 -7.51 15.95
CA GLU A 96 -12.32 -6.22 15.78
C GLU A 96 -13.08 -6.11 14.43
N VAL A 97 -12.55 -6.72 13.37
CA VAL A 97 -13.26 -6.84 12.09
C VAL A 97 -14.46 -7.79 12.22
N GLN A 98 -14.32 -8.90 12.94
CA GLN A 98 -15.40 -9.88 13.14
C GLN A 98 -16.53 -9.37 14.05
N SER A 99 -16.20 -8.59 15.08
CA SER A 99 -17.19 -7.93 15.95
C SER A 99 -17.92 -6.79 15.24
N GLY A 100 -17.33 -6.24 14.18
CA GLY A 100 -17.83 -5.06 13.47
C GLY A 100 -17.35 -3.74 14.06
N SER A 101 -16.46 -3.76 15.06
CA SER A 101 -15.83 -2.54 15.61
C SER A 101 -15.01 -1.80 14.54
N ILE A 102 -14.39 -2.55 13.61
CA ILE A 102 -13.79 -1.99 12.40
C ILE A 102 -14.75 -2.26 11.23
N PRO A 103 -15.52 -1.26 10.79
CA PRO A 103 -16.57 -1.44 9.78
C PRO A 103 -15.98 -1.43 8.36
N LEU A 104 -15.28 -2.51 8.00
CA LEU A 104 -14.77 -2.70 6.64
C LEU A 104 -15.92 -2.77 5.63
N THR A 105 -15.94 -1.84 4.66
CA THR A 105 -16.98 -1.78 3.62
C THR A 105 -16.37 -1.76 2.22
N ARG A 106 -17.15 -2.17 1.21
CA ARG A 106 -16.75 -2.01 -0.19
C ARG A 106 -17.35 -0.73 -0.74
N LYS A 107 -16.51 0.15 -1.29
CA LYS A 107 -16.94 1.41 -1.89
C LYS A 107 -17.30 1.21 -3.36
N PRO A 108 -18.13 2.07 -3.96
CA PRO A 108 -18.33 2.07 -5.41
C PRO A 108 -16.99 2.25 -6.14
N ALA A 109 -16.73 1.45 -7.18
CA ALA A 109 -15.56 1.66 -8.01
C ALA A 109 -15.73 2.95 -8.82
N LYS A 110 -14.72 3.83 -8.83
CA LYS A 110 -14.73 5.02 -9.70
C LYS A 110 -14.87 4.56 -11.15
N GLN A 111 -16.05 4.79 -11.72
CA GLN A 111 -16.33 4.48 -13.10
C GLN A 111 -16.25 5.75 -13.94
N ASP A 112 -15.57 5.62 -15.06
CA ASP A 112 -15.87 6.43 -16.22
C ASP A 112 -17.37 6.29 -16.52
N ARG A 113 -18.09 7.43 -16.59
CA ARG A 113 -19.56 7.57 -16.47
C ARG A 113 -20.41 6.64 -17.37
N LYS A 114 -19.79 5.93 -18.30
CA LYS A 114 -20.42 5.12 -19.36
C LYS A 114 -20.46 3.60 -19.11
N LYS A 115 -19.90 3.05 -18.02
CA LYS A 115 -19.79 1.57 -17.87
C LYS A 115 -20.25 1.04 -16.50
N LYS A 116 -21.51 0.61 -16.42
CA LYS A 116 -22.11 -0.33 -15.42
C LYS A 116 -22.27 0.17 -13.97
N ILE A 117 -23.37 0.88 -13.70
CA ILE A 117 -23.85 1.20 -12.36
C ILE A 117 -23.77 -0.03 -11.42
N GLY A 118 -23.17 0.13 -10.24
CA GLY A 118 -23.19 -0.88 -9.17
C GLY A 118 -21.93 -1.70 -8.94
N LEU A 119 -20.83 -1.49 -9.68
CA LEU A 119 -19.56 -2.15 -9.37
C LEU A 119 -18.93 -1.55 -8.10
N LYS A 120 -18.50 -2.43 -7.19
CA LYS A 120 -17.79 -2.07 -5.95
C LYS A 120 -16.30 -2.44 -6.07
N THR A 121 -15.44 -1.76 -5.31
CA THR A 121 -14.01 -2.09 -5.12
C THR A 121 -13.84 -3.58 -4.84
N ALA A 122 -12.79 -4.22 -5.34
CA ALA A 122 -12.62 -5.67 -5.14
C ALA A 122 -12.31 -6.01 -3.67
N GLN A 123 -11.66 -5.09 -2.97
CA GLN A 123 -11.29 -5.11 -1.56
C GLN A 123 -12.29 -4.35 -0.68
N PHE A 124 -12.30 -4.66 0.61
CA PHE A 124 -12.95 -3.84 1.64
C PHE A 124 -11.99 -2.76 2.14
N ASN A 125 -12.53 -1.65 2.65
CA ASN A 125 -11.76 -0.58 3.25
C ASN A 125 -12.46 0.08 4.43
N ALA A 126 -11.65 0.70 5.28
CA ALA A 126 -12.01 1.71 6.25
C ALA A 126 -10.90 2.77 6.26
N THR A 127 -11.26 4.03 6.42
CA THR A 127 -10.30 5.14 6.50
C THR A 127 -10.50 5.83 7.84
N TYR A 128 -9.39 6.10 8.51
CA TYR A 128 -9.34 6.92 9.70
C TYR A 128 -8.33 8.05 9.47
N GLY A 129 -8.42 9.12 10.25
CA GLY A 129 -7.57 10.28 10.01
C GLY A 129 -8.18 11.32 9.10
N VAL A 130 -7.30 12.19 8.61
CA VAL A 130 -7.63 13.19 7.61
C VAL A 130 -8.20 12.50 6.37
N PRO A 131 -9.42 12.84 5.92
CA PRO A 131 -10.05 12.19 4.79
C PRO A 131 -9.37 12.60 3.47
N TYR A 132 -8.79 11.61 2.79
CA TYR A 132 -8.27 11.75 1.42
C TYR A 132 -9.41 12.00 0.40
N SER A 133 -9.19 12.50 -0.84
CA SER A 133 -10.25 12.89 -1.81
C SER A 133 -11.41 11.89 -2.02
N ILE A 134 -11.14 10.58 -1.96
CA ILE A 134 -12.19 9.53 -2.01
C ILE A 134 -12.97 9.48 -0.69
N ALA A 135 -12.25 9.59 0.42
CA ALA A 135 -12.84 9.75 1.74
C ALA A 135 -13.50 11.11 1.92
N ARG A 136 -13.17 12.17 1.16
CA ARG A 136 -13.83 13.50 1.26
C ARG A 136 -15.27 13.44 0.77
N ALA A 137 -15.53 12.67 -0.30
CA ALA A 137 -16.90 12.36 -0.72
C ALA A 137 -17.63 11.51 0.34
N ALA A 138 -16.91 10.57 0.97
CA ALA A 138 -17.44 9.77 2.07
C ALA A 138 -17.65 10.62 3.36
N TYR A 139 -16.80 11.60 3.64
CA TYR A 139 -16.83 12.47 4.82
C TYR A 139 -17.95 13.49 4.67
N ALA A 140 -18.10 14.08 3.47
CA ALA A 140 -19.25 14.90 3.10
C ALA A 140 -20.59 14.13 3.14
N SER A 141 -20.56 12.80 2.98
CA SER A 141 -21.73 11.94 3.13
C SER A 141 -21.87 11.33 4.54
N GLY A 142 -21.00 11.67 5.50
CA GLY A 142 -21.03 11.14 6.89
C GLY A 142 -20.59 9.68 7.05
N GLU A 143 -19.90 9.11 6.06
CA GLU A 143 -19.41 7.72 6.02
C GLU A 143 -17.93 7.55 6.45
N ALA A 144 -17.21 8.64 6.70
CA ALA A 144 -15.82 8.58 7.17
C ALA A 144 -15.76 8.60 8.70
N ILE A 145 -14.75 7.94 9.26
CA ILE A 145 -14.60 7.72 10.70
C ILE A 145 -13.51 8.67 11.19
N GLU A 146 -13.82 9.52 12.18
CA GLU A 146 -12.85 10.47 12.77
C GLU A 146 -11.59 9.75 13.26
N LEU A 147 -10.42 10.40 13.20
CA LEU A 147 -9.15 9.81 13.62
C LEU A 147 -9.19 9.34 15.08
N GLU A 148 -9.81 10.15 15.93
CA GLU A 148 -9.98 9.93 17.37
C GLU A 148 -10.87 8.72 17.70
N THR A 149 -11.45 8.10 16.68
CA THR A 149 -12.28 6.89 16.79
C THR A 149 -11.63 5.67 16.15
N ALA A 150 -10.36 5.77 15.73
CA ALA A 150 -9.57 4.62 15.31
C ALA A 150 -9.48 3.59 16.45
N PRO A 151 -9.79 2.31 16.20
CA PRO A 151 -9.64 1.28 17.23
C PRO A 151 -8.20 1.14 17.71
N GLN A 152 -8.01 0.87 19.01
CA GLN A 152 -6.69 0.76 19.66
C GLN A 152 -5.70 -0.14 18.89
N VAL A 153 -6.20 -1.21 18.25
CA VAL A 153 -5.36 -2.12 17.46
C VAL A 153 -4.66 -1.44 16.27
N LEU A 154 -5.29 -0.42 15.67
CA LEU A 154 -4.66 0.38 14.61
C LEU A 154 -3.60 1.32 15.19
N GLU A 155 -3.87 1.95 16.33
CA GLU A 155 -2.88 2.77 17.03
C GLU A 155 -1.64 1.94 17.42
N ASP A 156 -1.85 0.74 17.96
CA ASP A 156 -0.77 -0.18 18.34
C ASP A 156 0.06 -0.60 17.12
N LEU A 157 -0.61 -0.84 15.97
CA LEU A 157 0.05 -1.15 14.71
C LEU A 157 0.91 0.02 14.23
N ILE A 158 0.36 1.23 14.23
CA ILE A 158 1.05 2.46 13.83
C ILE A 158 2.24 2.72 14.76
N ALA A 159 2.03 2.71 16.07
CA ALA A 159 3.08 2.92 17.08
C ALA A 159 4.22 1.90 16.95
N ASN A 160 3.90 0.65 16.57
CA ASN A 160 4.90 -0.36 16.31
C ASN A 160 5.65 -0.14 14.99
N PHE A 161 5.00 0.34 13.94
CA PHE A 161 5.57 0.38 12.59
C PHE A 161 6.26 1.70 12.26
N VAL A 162 5.78 2.85 12.75
CA VAL A 162 6.39 4.17 12.49
C VAL A 162 7.89 4.20 12.81
N PRO A 163 8.37 3.71 13.98
CA PRO A 163 9.81 3.71 14.27
C PRO A 163 10.64 2.88 13.27
N VAL A 164 10.04 1.86 12.65
CA VAL A 164 10.68 1.05 11.60
C VAL A 164 10.78 1.86 10.30
N VAL A 165 9.75 2.62 9.97
CA VAL A 165 9.75 3.53 8.80
C VAL A 165 10.82 4.60 8.96
N GLU A 166 10.87 5.26 10.12
CA GLU A 166 11.87 6.30 10.39
C GLU A 166 13.29 5.75 10.33
N ALA A 167 13.52 4.55 10.89
CA ALA A 167 14.83 3.92 10.83
C ALA A 167 15.23 3.49 9.41
N ALA A 168 14.30 2.97 8.61
CA ALA A 168 14.58 2.55 7.24
C ALA A 168 14.88 3.73 6.31
N THR A 169 14.16 4.84 6.50
CA THR A 169 14.25 6.03 5.64
C THR A 169 15.28 7.05 6.14
N GLY A 170 15.61 7.02 7.44
CA GLY A 170 16.38 8.07 8.10
C GLY A 170 15.60 9.39 8.26
N GLN A 171 14.30 9.39 8.00
CA GLN A 171 13.44 10.58 8.05
C GLN A 171 12.42 10.44 9.16
N LYS A 172 12.28 11.48 9.98
CA LYS A 172 11.15 11.56 10.90
C LYS A 172 9.86 11.74 10.12
N THR A 173 8.81 11.03 10.50
CA THR A 173 7.53 11.08 9.79
C THR A 173 6.38 11.23 10.77
N SER A 174 5.31 11.88 10.33
CA SER A 174 4.04 11.94 11.02
C SER A 174 2.96 11.58 10.02
N PHE A 175 2.18 10.55 10.34
CA PHE A 175 1.05 10.13 9.53
C PHE A 175 -0.23 10.59 10.23
N ASN A 176 -1.08 11.30 9.49
CA ASN A 176 -2.38 11.78 9.97
C ASN A 176 -3.54 11.13 9.19
N SER A 177 -3.26 10.17 8.30
CA SER A 177 -4.27 9.41 7.57
C SER A 177 -3.85 7.95 7.44
N ASN A 178 -4.79 7.05 7.67
CA ASN A 178 -4.59 5.62 7.51
C ASN A 178 -5.75 4.98 6.76
N LEU A 179 -5.41 4.20 5.73
CA LEU A 179 -6.32 3.42 4.92
C LEU A 179 -6.13 1.94 5.25
N LEU A 180 -7.06 1.40 6.02
CA LEU A 180 -7.14 -0.03 6.28
C LEU A 180 -7.87 -0.72 5.12
N LEU A 181 -7.25 -1.76 4.58
CA LEU A 181 -7.79 -2.58 3.50
C LEU A 181 -7.94 -4.03 3.96
N GLY A 182 -9.07 -4.65 3.65
CA GLY A 182 -9.33 -6.07 3.86
C GLY A 182 -9.42 -6.83 2.54
N TYR A 183 -8.55 -7.82 2.37
CA TYR A 183 -8.53 -8.73 1.22
C TYR A 183 -8.88 -10.16 1.66
N TYR A 184 -9.83 -10.74 0.94
CA TYR A 184 -10.26 -12.14 1.06
C TYR A 184 -9.89 -12.92 -0.21
N PRO A 185 -10.14 -14.23 -0.34
CA PRO A 185 -9.70 -15.01 -1.48
C PRO A 185 -10.15 -14.40 -2.80
N LYS A 186 -9.22 -14.31 -3.77
CA LYS A 186 -9.42 -13.73 -5.12
C LYS A 186 -9.63 -12.20 -5.16
N MET A 187 -9.55 -11.52 -4.02
CA MET A 187 -9.51 -10.06 -4.00
C MET A 187 -8.13 -9.54 -4.36
N HIS A 188 -8.10 -8.37 -4.99
CA HIS A 188 -6.88 -7.72 -5.45
C HIS A 188 -7.11 -6.21 -5.48
N MET A 189 -6.02 -5.45 -5.59
CA MET A 189 -6.09 -4.08 -6.07
C MET A 189 -5.38 -4.03 -7.41
N GLY A 190 -6.08 -3.56 -8.44
CA GLY A 190 -5.50 -3.36 -9.76
C GLY A 190 -4.41 -2.31 -9.74
N TYR A 191 -3.73 -2.15 -10.88
CA TYR A 191 -2.72 -1.11 -11.01
C TYR A 191 -3.33 0.28 -10.80
N HIS A 192 -2.72 1.04 -9.91
CA HIS A 192 -3.09 2.41 -9.58
C HIS A 192 -1.86 3.19 -9.11
N GLN A 193 -2.07 4.49 -8.90
CA GLN A 193 -1.08 5.41 -8.37
C GLN A 193 -1.65 6.06 -7.11
N ASP A 194 -0.77 6.42 -6.19
CA ASP A 194 -1.10 7.27 -5.04
C ASP A 194 -0.70 8.72 -5.36
N ASN A 195 -1.09 9.22 -6.54
CA ASN A 195 -0.67 10.50 -7.13
C ASN A 195 -1.47 11.71 -6.61
N GLU A 196 -1.58 11.76 -5.30
CA GLU A 196 -2.64 12.42 -4.60
C GLU A 196 -2.17 13.81 -4.18
N PRO A 197 -2.80 14.91 -4.66
CA PRO A 197 -2.18 16.25 -4.59
C PRO A 197 -1.99 16.79 -3.16
N HIS A 198 -2.57 16.12 -2.18
CA HIS A 198 -2.50 16.46 -0.76
C HIS A 198 -1.71 15.44 0.05
N ILE A 199 -1.14 14.40 -0.56
CA ILE A 199 -0.11 13.62 0.14
C ILE A 199 1.08 14.55 0.35
N LYS A 200 1.28 14.90 1.62
CA LYS A 200 2.34 15.76 2.11
C LYS A 200 3.53 14.90 2.46
N GLY A 201 4.67 15.25 1.87
CA GLY A 201 5.91 14.52 2.06
C GLY A 201 6.04 13.34 1.12
N ASN A 202 7.27 12.86 1.03
CA ASN A 202 7.65 11.87 0.04
C ASN A 202 7.43 10.43 0.51
N ILE A 203 6.78 10.18 1.66
CA ILE A 203 6.71 8.86 2.30
C ILE A 203 5.26 8.35 2.39
N ILE A 204 5.00 7.20 1.77
CA ILE A 204 3.84 6.35 2.04
C ILE A 204 4.35 5.04 2.63
N ALA A 205 3.77 4.60 3.73
CA ALA A 205 4.16 3.37 4.39
C ALA A 205 2.97 2.42 4.47
N SER A 206 3.19 1.13 4.27
CA SER A 206 2.16 0.11 4.41
C SER A 206 2.68 -1.07 5.20
N VAL A 207 1.85 -1.62 6.08
CA VAL A 207 2.13 -2.85 6.81
C VAL A 207 1.01 -3.85 6.59
N SER A 208 1.39 -5.09 6.26
CA SER A 208 0.46 -6.19 6.02
C SER A 208 0.31 -7.05 7.26
N LEU A 209 -0.90 -7.56 7.51
CA LEU A 209 -1.20 -8.54 8.56
C LEU A 209 -2.00 -9.72 7.97
N GLY A 210 -1.63 -10.97 8.29
CA GLY A 210 -2.32 -12.17 7.81
C GLY A 210 -1.66 -12.83 6.60
N ALA A 211 -2.41 -13.00 5.51
CA ALA A 211 -1.94 -13.67 4.30
C ALA A 211 -0.95 -12.80 3.51
N SER A 212 0.01 -13.46 2.84
CA SER A 212 1.02 -12.80 2.00
C SER A 212 0.40 -12.24 0.71
N ALA A 213 1.12 -11.36 0.03
CA ALA A 213 0.71 -10.81 -1.26
C ALA A 213 1.87 -10.74 -2.25
N ILE A 214 1.54 -10.62 -3.53
CA ILE A 214 2.49 -10.19 -4.54
C ILE A 214 2.22 -8.71 -4.85
N MET A 215 3.23 -7.88 -4.62
CA MET A 215 3.24 -6.49 -5.07
C MET A 215 3.88 -6.44 -6.44
N SER A 216 3.34 -5.64 -7.36
CA SER A 216 3.95 -5.43 -8.67
C SER A 216 3.91 -3.97 -9.04
N PHE A 217 5.00 -3.49 -9.63
CA PHE A 217 5.17 -2.12 -10.10
C PHE A 217 5.37 -2.12 -11.62
N ALA A 218 4.85 -1.10 -12.27
CA ALA A 218 4.94 -0.89 -13.71
C ALA A 218 5.11 0.60 -14.01
N GLU A 219 5.82 0.90 -15.10
CA GLU A 219 5.96 2.26 -15.60
C GLU A 219 4.67 2.73 -16.31
N PRO A 220 4.39 4.05 -16.40
CA PRO A 220 3.15 4.57 -16.96
C PRO A 220 3.03 4.27 -18.45
N LYS A 221 4.16 4.31 -19.18
CA LYS A 221 4.23 4.06 -20.63
C LYS A 221 3.83 2.61 -20.96
N GLU A 222 4.16 1.66 -20.10
CA GLU A 222 3.78 0.25 -20.27
C GLU A 222 2.30 0.00 -19.92
N HIS A 223 1.67 0.91 -19.20
CA HIS A 223 0.25 0.87 -18.86
C HIS A 223 -0.68 1.47 -19.91
N ALA A 224 -0.19 2.47 -20.65
CA ALA A 224 -0.99 3.23 -21.61
C ALA A 224 -1.43 2.41 -22.84
N SER A 225 -0.79 1.27 -23.14
CA SER A 225 -0.98 0.55 -24.40
C SER A 225 -1.54 -0.88 -24.31
N ASP A 226 -1.67 -1.50 -23.13
CA ASP A 226 -2.22 -2.86 -23.06
C ASP A 226 -2.87 -3.24 -21.72
N ARG A 227 -3.93 -4.06 -21.78
CA ARG A 227 -4.62 -4.63 -20.59
C ARG A 227 -3.75 -5.67 -19.85
N SER A 228 -2.53 -5.89 -20.32
CA SER A 228 -1.50 -6.75 -19.74
C SER A 228 -0.22 -5.97 -19.49
N SER A 229 -0.32 -4.79 -18.87
CA SER A 229 0.86 -4.04 -18.41
C SER A 229 1.83 -5.00 -17.72
N LYS A 230 3.04 -5.07 -18.27
CA LYS A 230 4.07 -5.96 -17.73
C LYS A 230 4.58 -5.29 -16.46
N ALA A 231 4.68 -6.05 -15.39
CA ALA A 231 5.39 -5.56 -14.22
C ALA A 231 6.86 -5.33 -14.61
N ALA A 232 7.37 -4.13 -14.34
CA ALA A 232 8.80 -3.82 -14.38
C ALA A 232 9.53 -4.68 -13.33
N PHE A 233 8.93 -4.76 -12.14
CA PHE A 233 9.30 -5.70 -11.09
C PHE A 233 8.10 -6.10 -10.24
N SER A 234 8.21 -7.25 -9.59
CA SER A 234 7.26 -7.74 -8.59
C SER A 234 8.01 -8.20 -7.36
N TYR A 235 7.38 -8.30 -6.20
CA TYR A 235 7.98 -8.95 -5.04
C TYR A 235 6.94 -9.55 -4.11
N PRO A 236 7.29 -10.64 -3.41
CA PRO A 236 6.46 -11.15 -2.33
C PRO A 236 6.52 -10.16 -1.16
N LEU A 237 5.36 -9.87 -0.60
CA LEU A 237 5.22 -9.12 0.64
C LEU A 237 4.69 -10.07 1.70
N ALA A 238 5.45 -10.20 2.80
CA ALA A 238 5.08 -11.09 3.90
C ALA A 238 3.74 -10.68 4.50
N GLY A 239 2.88 -11.66 4.75
CA GLY A 239 1.54 -11.39 5.24
C GLY A 239 1.49 -10.94 6.69
N THR A 240 2.21 -11.59 7.60
CA THR A 240 2.17 -11.29 9.04
C THR A 240 3.25 -10.30 9.44
N GLY A 241 3.11 -9.05 9.00
CA GLY A 241 3.99 -7.94 9.33
C GLY A 241 4.81 -7.42 8.16
N GLY A 242 4.66 -7.91 6.92
CA GLY A 242 5.44 -7.39 5.80
C GLY A 242 5.19 -5.91 5.57
N GLY A 243 6.27 -5.13 5.48
CA GLY A 243 6.23 -3.69 5.30
C GLY A 243 6.63 -3.28 3.88
N MET A 244 6.04 -2.20 3.39
CA MET A 244 6.44 -1.50 2.17
C MET A 244 6.54 -0.03 2.50
N ILE A 245 7.62 0.64 2.07
CA ILE A 245 7.75 2.08 2.20
C ILE A 245 8.09 2.63 0.82
N GLN A 246 7.23 3.50 0.31
CA GLN A 246 7.45 4.26 -0.92
C GLN A 246 7.99 5.63 -0.51
N MET A 247 9.22 5.94 -0.91
CA MET A 247 9.92 7.18 -0.57
C MET A 247 10.39 7.90 -1.84
N GLY A 248 9.88 9.08 -2.12
CA GLY A 248 10.30 9.93 -3.24
C GLY A 248 9.11 10.56 -3.96
N PRO A 249 9.31 11.72 -4.62
CA PRO A 249 8.23 12.45 -5.29
C PRO A 249 7.70 11.72 -6.53
N GLY A 250 8.54 10.94 -7.21
CA GLY A 250 8.19 10.20 -8.42
C GLY A 250 7.60 8.82 -8.13
N VAL A 251 7.87 8.20 -6.97
CA VAL A 251 7.37 6.83 -6.67
C VAL A 251 5.85 6.73 -6.81
N ASN A 252 5.11 7.73 -6.32
CA ASN A 252 3.65 7.66 -6.28
C ASN A 252 2.98 8.31 -7.50
N VAL A 253 3.76 9.03 -8.32
CA VAL A 253 3.28 9.81 -9.48
C VAL A 253 3.69 9.16 -10.80
N ASP A 254 4.87 8.57 -10.86
CA ASP A 254 5.45 7.98 -12.07
C ASP A 254 5.35 6.46 -12.06
N TRP A 255 4.96 5.82 -10.96
CA TRP A 255 4.85 4.35 -10.91
C TRP A 255 3.45 3.90 -10.58
N TRP A 256 2.99 2.91 -11.33
CA TRP A 256 1.75 2.21 -11.08
C TRP A 256 2.06 0.96 -10.28
N HIS A 257 1.23 0.66 -9.28
CA HIS A 257 1.40 -0.53 -8.47
C HIS A 257 0.09 -1.29 -8.26
N LYS A 258 0.19 -2.61 -8.11
CA LYS A 258 -0.94 -3.51 -7.83
C LYS A 258 -0.59 -4.47 -6.70
N SER A 259 -1.63 -5.02 -6.08
CA SER A 259 -1.51 -6.02 -5.01
C SER A 259 -2.42 -7.21 -5.28
N GLU A 260 -1.83 -8.41 -5.25
CA GLU A 260 -2.55 -9.68 -5.38
C GLU A 260 -2.42 -10.48 -4.09
N CYS A 261 -3.53 -10.71 -3.38
CA CYS A 261 -3.53 -11.46 -2.12
C CYS A 261 -3.37 -12.96 -2.38
N VAL A 262 -2.48 -13.60 -1.62
CA VAL A 262 -2.18 -15.04 -1.68
C VAL A 262 -2.55 -15.67 -0.34
N GLY A 263 -3.84 -15.87 -0.10
CA GLY A 263 -4.34 -16.58 1.08
C GLY A 263 -5.79 -16.25 1.42
N LEU A 264 -6.15 -16.51 2.68
CA LEU A 264 -7.55 -16.45 3.14
C LEU A 264 -7.98 -15.06 3.62
N ALA A 265 -7.12 -14.37 4.38
CA ALA A 265 -7.42 -13.05 4.91
C ALA A 265 -6.13 -12.25 5.03
N ARG A 266 -6.11 -11.04 4.46
CA ARG A 266 -5.01 -10.09 4.60
C ARG A 266 -5.58 -8.72 4.91
N PHE A 267 -5.05 -8.10 5.94
CA PHE A 267 -5.24 -6.69 6.21
C PHE A 267 -4.01 -5.91 5.80
N VAL A 268 -4.21 -4.71 5.31
CA VAL A 268 -3.12 -3.78 5.00
C VAL A 268 -3.51 -2.44 5.55
N ASP A 269 -2.67 -1.89 6.42
CA ASP A 269 -2.81 -0.50 6.84
C ASP A 269 -1.82 0.36 6.07
N THR A 270 -2.31 1.39 5.40
CA THR A 270 -1.52 2.30 4.57
C THR A 270 -1.54 3.69 5.18
N LEU A 271 -0.37 4.14 5.62
CA LEU A 271 -0.14 5.38 6.36
C LEU A 271 0.34 6.49 5.43
N ARG A 272 -0.25 7.67 5.58
CA ARG A 272 0.02 8.85 4.77
C ARG A 272 0.05 10.11 5.64
N GLY A 273 0.97 11.01 5.33
CA GLY A 273 0.92 12.40 5.81
C GLY A 273 0.14 13.21 4.78
N LEU A 274 -0.93 13.87 5.19
CA LEU A 274 -1.76 14.70 4.32
C LEU A 274 -1.64 16.19 4.71
N ASP A 275 -1.65 17.08 3.71
CA ASP A 275 -1.71 18.52 3.94
C ASP A 275 -3.14 18.96 4.22
N GLU A 276 -3.44 19.20 5.50
CA GLU A 276 -4.77 19.63 5.96
C GLU A 276 -5.21 20.97 5.34
N SER A 277 -4.28 21.85 4.97
CA SER A 277 -4.62 23.14 4.34
C SER A 277 -5.27 22.97 2.96
N MET A 278 -4.97 21.86 2.28
CA MET A 278 -5.57 21.49 0.99
C MET A 278 -6.93 20.77 1.15
N VAL A 279 -7.29 20.38 2.38
CA VAL A 279 -8.55 19.70 2.75
C VAL A 279 -9.63 20.70 3.17
N GLU A 280 -9.29 21.96 3.44
CA GLU A 280 -10.27 23.02 3.72
C GLU A 280 -10.61 23.87 2.48
N GLY A 281 -9.71 23.92 1.49
CA GLY A 281 -10.00 24.47 0.18
C GLY A 281 -10.93 23.54 -0.60
N GLY A 282 -12.23 23.80 -0.58
CA GLY A 282 -13.19 23.18 -1.50
C GLY A 282 -12.78 23.50 -2.93
N GLY A 283 -11.96 22.64 -3.52
CA GLY A 283 -11.63 22.71 -4.94
C GLY A 283 -12.90 22.41 -5.72
N GLU A 284 -13.64 23.46 -6.08
CA GLU A 284 -14.29 23.49 -7.38
C GLU A 284 -13.23 23.03 -8.38
N ARG A 285 -13.36 21.79 -8.85
CA ARG A 285 -12.75 21.45 -10.12
C ARG A 285 -13.36 22.42 -11.10
N GLU A 286 -12.54 23.27 -11.72
CA GLU A 286 -12.88 23.82 -13.02
C GLU A 286 -13.34 22.63 -13.86
N GLU A 287 -14.66 22.56 -14.09
CA GLU A 287 -15.24 21.64 -15.03
C GLU A 287 -14.55 21.94 -16.35
N GLY A 288 -13.77 20.97 -16.82
CA GLY A 288 -13.06 21.08 -18.08
C GLY A 288 -14.03 21.57 -19.14
N ALA A 289 -13.69 22.70 -19.75
CA ALA A 289 -14.33 23.20 -20.95
C ALA A 289 -14.50 22.01 -21.90
N THR A 290 -15.75 21.69 -22.16
CA THR A 290 -16.15 20.64 -23.07
C THR A 290 -15.51 20.86 -24.42
N GLU A 291 -15.07 19.76 -25.02
CA GLU A 291 -14.43 19.62 -26.32
C GLU A 291 -15.39 19.96 -27.50
N GLU A 292 -16.14 21.07 -27.39
CA GLU A 292 -17.15 21.51 -28.36
C GLU A 292 -16.86 22.90 -28.95
N GLU A 293 -15.89 23.67 -28.42
CA GLU A 293 -15.50 24.97 -29.00
C GLU A 293 -14.40 24.90 -30.09
N ALA A 294 -13.85 23.71 -30.37
CA ALA A 294 -12.84 23.53 -31.43
C ALA A 294 -13.42 23.25 -32.83
N LYS A 295 -14.75 23.31 -33.03
CA LYS A 295 -15.41 22.98 -34.30
C LYS A 295 -16.37 24.01 -34.89
N SER A 296 -16.48 25.21 -34.34
CA SER A 296 -17.30 26.29 -34.93
C SER A 296 -16.47 27.51 -35.31
N GLY A 297 -15.62 27.37 -36.32
CA GLY A 297 -14.87 28.52 -36.86
C GLY A 297 -14.21 28.29 -38.22
N ASN A 298 -14.59 27.22 -38.92
CA ASN A 298 -14.09 26.96 -40.27
C ASN A 298 -15.25 26.51 -41.15
N GLU A 299 -16.23 27.41 -41.33
CA GLU A 299 -17.25 27.36 -42.39
C GLU A 299 -18.05 28.68 -42.36
N ALA A 300 -17.57 29.68 -43.09
CA ALA A 300 -18.37 30.70 -43.79
C ALA A 300 -17.45 31.70 -44.51
N GLU A 301 -17.48 31.62 -45.86
CA GLU A 301 -17.19 32.63 -46.90
C GLU A 301 -16.03 33.62 -46.74
#